data_AF-A0A143PIX8-F1
#
_entry.id   AF-A0A143PIX8-F1
#
_cell.length_a   1.000
_cell.length_b   1.000
_cell.length_c   1.000
_cell.angle_alpha   90.00
_cell.angle_beta   90.00
_cell.angle_gamma   90.00
#
_symmetry.space_group_name_H-M   'P 1'
#
loop_
_entity.id
_entity.type
_entity.pdbx_description
1 polymer ?
#
loop_
_entity_poly.entity_id
_entity_poly.type
_entity_poly.pdbx_seq_one_letter_code
_entity_poly.pdbx_strand_id
1 'polypeptide(L)'
;MTVIRCLPLLLALLASTTSLASAQNKYCDGSQFDALTNMWKLEPDQNTRQVTAGELAAERTVMRRVVEMFKSTFVPTGAAGYYGVNYDVLPQALNKDRYGNTYIFTLSNHKIECLGGKPVALDVSLGNVSVQVNMHFVGEAEKGDSSVGFGYLPRGYYQLKDKIALPEANPEGIQEFNFVDGTTVWWLTRSGALPFRLVTRREFLQKQIEILRSRPTPSATLVAYYERMLGDASDDVAIVKEAQVPSLNVSGYVFTTLAEKGNRVYVTVNPDYYDRSLPKSAPQHILIRLRHLSVESLNATGNGARHLESFAKLREIVKANLAELRAMVK
;
A
#
# COMPACT_ATOMS: atom_id res chain seq x y z
N MET A 1 62.80 50.34 49.39
CA MET A 1 61.57 49.80 50.01
C MET A 1 60.47 49.87 48.99
N THR A 2 60.27 48.78 48.26
CA THR A 2 59.24 48.66 47.22
C THR A 2 58.93 47.18 47.10
N VAL A 3 57.77 46.75 47.56
CA VAL A 3 57.25 45.40 47.27
C VAL A 3 55.83 45.55 46.74
N ILE A 4 55.66 44.84 45.64
CA ILE A 4 54.67 44.98 44.59
C ILE A 4 53.41 44.20 44.94
N ARG A 5 52.30 44.74 44.44
CA ARG A 5 50.90 44.34 44.58
C ARG A 5 50.66 42.86 44.28
N CYS A 6 49.81 42.26 45.14
CA CYS A 6 49.14 40.99 44.94
C CYS A 6 48.38 40.94 43.60
N LEU A 7 48.79 40.04 42.71
CA LEU A 7 47.90 39.45 41.73
C LEU A 7 48.38 38.03 41.39
N PRO A 8 47.93 37.01 42.14
CA PRO A 8 47.66 35.73 41.49
C PRO A 8 46.37 35.13 42.07
N LEU A 9 45.21 35.58 41.59
CA LEU A 9 43.95 34.89 41.83
C LEU A 9 43.09 34.79 40.55
N LEU A 10 43.75 34.79 39.39
CA LEU A 10 43.09 34.74 38.07
C LEU A 10 43.55 33.57 37.18
N LEU A 11 44.21 32.55 37.74
CA LEU A 11 44.71 31.39 36.99
C LEU A 11 44.17 30.04 37.47
N ALA A 12 43.28 30.01 38.46
CA ALA A 12 42.70 28.77 39.01
C ALA A 12 41.22 28.53 38.62
N LEU A 13 40.65 29.33 37.72
CA LEU A 13 39.23 29.24 37.30
C LEU A 13 39.04 29.02 35.78
N LEU A 14 40.11 28.66 35.06
CA LEU A 14 40.08 28.40 33.61
C LEU A 14 40.33 26.93 33.24
N ALA A 15 40.33 26.01 34.21
CA ALA A 15 40.57 24.58 33.96
C ALA A 15 39.32 23.68 34.11
N SER A 16 38.12 24.27 34.08
CA SER A 16 36.84 23.53 34.17
C SER A 16 35.84 23.91 33.08
N THR A 17 36.32 24.36 31.93
CA THR A 17 35.58 24.21 30.67
C THR A 17 36.27 23.11 29.89
N THR A 18 36.23 21.87 30.42
CA THR A 18 36.21 20.72 29.52
C THR A 18 35.00 20.96 28.63
N SER A 19 35.31 21.45 27.43
CA SER A 19 34.52 21.29 26.24
C SER A 19 33.53 20.17 26.47
N LEU A 20 32.24 20.51 26.53
CA LEU A 20 31.20 19.65 26.01
C LEU A 20 31.55 19.47 24.54
N ALA A 21 32.62 18.71 24.28
CA ALA A 21 32.89 18.09 23.03
C ALA A 21 31.58 17.39 22.78
N SER A 22 30.89 17.85 21.72
CA SER A 22 29.76 17.17 21.14
C SER A 22 29.91 15.70 21.45
N ALA A 23 28.95 15.09 22.13
CA ALA A 23 28.79 13.66 22.04
C ALA A 23 28.62 13.39 20.54
N GLN A 24 29.73 13.29 19.84
CA GLN A 24 29.81 13.00 18.43
C GLN A 24 29.07 11.69 18.36
N ASN A 25 28.00 11.64 17.57
CA ASN A 25 27.38 10.40 17.16
C ASN A 25 28.53 9.47 16.78
N LYS A 26 28.88 8.57 17.69
CA LYS A 26 30.01 7.67 17.52
C LYS A 26 29.51 6.74 16.43
N TYR A 27 29.96 6.97 15.20
CA TYR A 27 29.48 6.24 14.04
C TYR A 27 29.63 4.76 14.33
N CYS A 28 28.52 4.02 14.20
CA CYS A 28 28.62 2.57 14.22
C CYS A 28 29.35 2.18 12.93
N ASP A 29 30.32 1.27 13.02
CA ASP A 29 30.91 0.70 11.81
C ASP A 29 29.90 -0.26 11.15
N GLY A 30 30.14 -0.57 9.87
CA GLY A 30 29.27 -1.48 9.10
C GLY A 30 29.07 -2.86 9.75
N SER A 31 30.04 -3.34 10.53
CA SER A 31 30.00 -4.64 11.19
C SER A 31 29.11 -4.65 12.44
N GLN A 32 28.94 -3.50 13.10
CA GLN A 32 28.02 -3.39 14.24
C GLN A 32 26.56 -3.53 13.82
N PHE A 33 26.20 -3.21 12.58
CA PHE A 33 24.87 -3.49 12.04
C PHE A 33 24.63 -5.00 11.86
N ASP A 34 25.68 -5.80 11.71
CA ASP A 34 25.55 -7.27 11.62
C ASP A 34 24.98 -7.86 12.90
N ALA A 35 25.24 -7.24 14.05
CA ALA A 35 24.69 -7.66 15.35
C ALA A 35 23.16 -7.56 15.44
N LEU A 36 22.52 -6.82 14.54
CA LEU A 36 21.06 -6.70 14.42
C LEU A 36 20.50 -7.46 13.20
N THR A 37 21.33 -8.25 12.53
CA THR A 37 20.87 -9.19 11.49
C THR A 37 19.98 -10.25 12.14
N ASN A 38 18.98 -10.71 11.39
CA ASN A 38 18.02 -11.72 11.83
C ASN A 38 17.16 -11.31 13.05
N MET A 39 17.03 -10.01 13.32
CA MET A 39 16.11 -9.54 14.33
C MET A 39 14.67 -9.58 13.79
N TRP A 40 13.87 -10.44 14.41
CA TRP A 40 12.44 -10.56 14.15
C TRP A 40 11.65 -10.06 15.35
N LYS A 41 10.76 -9.09 15.14
CA LYS A 41 9.82 -8.62 16.16
C LYS A 41 8.40 -8.94 15.73
N LEU A 42 7.72 -9.80 16.50
CA LEU A 42 6.30 -10.05 16.33
C LEU A 42 5.51 -8.90 16.96
N GLU A 43 4.61 -8.32 16.17
CA GLU A 43 3.60 -7.39 16.63
C GLU A 43 2.34 -8.14 17.02
N PRO A 44 1.59 -7.69 18.05
CA PRO A 44 0.32 -8.28 18.41
C PRO A 44 -0.68 -8.26 17.27
N ASP A 45 -1.51 -9.30 17.17
CA ASP A 45 -2.65 -9.32 16.26
C ASP A 45 -3.53 -8.07 16.46
N GLN A 46 -3.92 -7.43 15.36
CA GLN A 46 -4.78 -6.24 15.37
C GLN A 46 -6.21 -6.56 14.93
N ASN A 47 -7.17 -5.76 15.40
CA ASN A 47 -8.58 -5.77 14.96
C ASN A 47 -9.31 -7.12 15.08
N THR A 48 -8.89 -7.98 16.01
CA THR A 48 -9.46 -9.32 16.26
C THR A 48 -10.88 -9.34 16.82
N ARG A 49 -11.38 -8.20 17.35
CA ARG A 49 -12.67 -8.13 18.05
C ARG A 49 -13.89 -8.18 17.13
N GLN A 50 -13.71 -7.91 15.84
CA GLN A 50 -14.82 -7.84 14.87
C GLN A 50 -15.03 -9.17 14.13
N VAL A 51 -14.13 -10.13 14.34
CA VAL A 51 -14.15 -11.45 13.72
C VAL A 51 -14.61 -12.49 14.74
N THR A 52 -15.47 -13.42 14.33
CA THR A 52 -15.88 -14.51 15.22
C THR A 52 -14.68 -15.41 15.58
N ALA A 53 -14.70 -16.06 16.75
CA ALA A 53 -13.58 -16.89 17.18
C ALA A 53 -13.21 -18.00 16.17
N GLY A 54 -14.23 -18.60 15.52
CA GLY A 54 -14.04 -19.64 14.51
C GLY A 54 -13.40 -19.11 13.22
N GLU A 55 -13.87 -17.96 12.72
CA GLU A 55 -13.27 -17.30 11.56
C GLU A 55 -11.83 -16.85 11.85
N LEU A 56 -11.58 -16.25 13.02
CA LEU A 56 -10.25 -15.79 13.41
C LEU A 56 -9.25 -16.96 13.51
N ALA A 57 -9.67 -18.11 14.01
CA ALA A 57 -8.83 -19.31 14.04
C ALA A 57 -8.48 -19.81 12.63
N ALA A 58 -9.43 -19.75 11.70
CA ALA A 58 -9.19 -20.10 10.30
C ALA A 58 -8.26 -19.09 9.61
N GLU A 59 -8.46 -17.79 9.81
CA GLU A 59 -7.61 -16.72 9.27
C GLU A 59 -6.16 -16.82 9.79
N ARG A 60 -5.99 -17.10 11.09
CA ARG A 60 -4.68 -17.38 11.70
C ARG A 60 -3.99 -18.59 11.06
N THR A 61 -4.75 -19.60 10.65
CA THR A 61 -4.18 -20.77 9.98
C THR A 61 -3.62 -20.42 8.61
N VAL A 62 -4.33 -19.58 7.85
CA VAL A 62 -3.82 -19.04 6.57
C VAL A 62 -2.57 -18.20 6.81
N MET A 63 -2.63 -17.27 7.76
CA MET A 63 -1.52 -16.33 8.02
C MET A 63 -0.28 -17.00 8.61
N ARG A 64 -0.43 -18.10 9.35
CA ARG A 64 0.72 -18.88 9.82
C ARG A 64 1.57 -19.40 8.66
N ARG A 65 0.95 -19.89 7.58
CA ARG A 65 1.66 -20.35 6.38
C ARG A 65 2.45 -19.20 5.74
N VAL A 66 1.82 -18.02 5.63
CA VAL A 66 2.49 -16.82 5.11
C VAL A 66 3.68 -16.42 5.98
N VAL A 67 3.54 -16.45 7.31
CA VAL A 67 4.62 -16.15 8.24
C VAL A 67 5.78 -17.16 8.08
N GLU A 68 5.48 -18.45 8.04
CA GLU A 68 6.48 -19.53 7.87
C GLU A 68 7.22 -19.42 6.54
N MET A 69 6.52 -19.07 5.46
CA MET A 69 7.12 -18.80 4.14
C MET A 69 8.19 -17.71 4.22
N PHE A 70 7.91 -16.57 4.85
CA PHE A 70 8.92 -15.53 4.99
C PHE A 70 10.02 -15.91 5.99
N LYS A 71 9.68 -16.44 7.16
CA LYS A 71 10.67 -16.73 8.22
C LYS A 71 11.64 -17.86 7.89
N SER A 72 11.24 -18.82 7.04
CA SER A 72 12.09 -19.95 6.65
C SER A 72 13.24 -19.54 5.74
N THR A 73 13.08 -18.46 4.97
CA THR A 73 14.02 -18.10 3.89
C THR A 73 14.57 -16.67 4.02
N PHE A 74 13.83 -15.76 4.64
CA PHE A 74 14.26 -14.37 4.80
C PHE A 74 15.11 -14.23 6.06
N VAL A 75 16.25 -13.55 5.91
CA VAL A 75 17.05 -13.07 7.03
C VAL A 75 17.10 -11.55 6.90
N PRO A 76 16.46 -10.79 7.80
CA PRO A 76 16.57 -9.34 7.81
C PRO A 76 18.05 -8.94 7.98
N THR A 77 18.64 -8.33 6.95
CA THR A 77 20.05 -7.90 6.95
C THR A 77 20.10 -6.37 6.93
N GLY A 78 20.78 -5.76 7.90
CA GLY A 78 20.90 -4.31 7.99
C GLY A 78 19.60 -3.57 8.32
N ALA A 79 18.55 -4.30 8.72
CA ALA A 79 17.25 -3.79 9.15
C ALA A 79 16.64 -4.74 10.18
N ALA A 80 15.69 -4.23 10.98
CA ALA A 80 14.89 -5.07 11.85
C ALA A 80 13.60 -5.50 11.15
N GLY A 81 13.30 -6.80 11.15
CA GLY A 81 12.08 -7.36 10.54
C GLY A 81 10.93 -7.33 11.53
N TYR A 82 10.04 -6.34 11.41
CA TYR A 82 8.86 -6.24 12.24
C TYR A 82 7.68 -6.81 11.47
N TYR A 83 6.94 -7.74 12.07
CA TYR A 83 5.82 -8.36 11.39
C TYR A 83 4.61 -8.54 12.28
N GLY A 84 3.43 -8.43 11.69
CA GLY A 84 2.17 -8.57 12.38
C GLY A 84 1.05 -8.94 11.41
N VAL A 85 -0.09 -9.31 11.99
CA VAL A 85 -1.30 -9.60 11.24
C VAL A 85 -2.43 -8.71 11.75
N ASN A 86 -3.16 -8.11 10.81
CA ASN A 86 -4.34 -7.31 11.09
C ASN A 86 -5.55 -7.96 10.43
N TYR A 87 -6.61 -8.19 11.22
CA TYR A 87 -7.82 -8.90 10.81
C TYR A 87 -9.00 -7.93 10.69
N ASP A 88 -9.94 -8.18 9.79
CA ASP A 88 -11.04 -7.26 9.45
C ASP A 88 -10.63 -5.79 9.24
N VAL A 89 -9.54 -5.60 8.49
CA VAL A 89 -8.94 -4.27 8.18
C VAL A 89 -9.96 -3.28 7.61
N LEU A 90 -10.98 -3.78 6.91
CA LEU A 90 -12.11 -3.01 6.43
C LEU A 90 -13.39 -3.58 7.08
N PRO A 91 -13.90 -3.01 8.18
CA PRO A 91 -15.06 -3.58 8.87
C PRO A 91 -16.23 -3.88 7.93
N GLN A 92 -16.84 -5.07 8.01
CA GLN A 92 -18.04 -5.40 7.20
C GLN A 92 -19.17 -4.38 7.40
N ALA A 93 -19.23 -3.74 8.57
CA ALA A 93 -20.17 -2.67 8.87
C ALA A 93 -20.09 -1.47 7.91
N LEU A 94 -18.91 -1.23 7.34
CA LEU A 94 -18.65 -0.14 6.39
C LEU A 94 -18.80 -0.59 4.92
N ASN A 95 -18.80 -1.89 4.65
CA ASN A 95 -18.90 -2.43 3.29
C ASN A 95 -19.74 -3.71 3.26
N LYS A 96 -21.08 -3.54 3.26
CA LYS A 96 -22.06 -4.63 3.29
C LYS A 96 -22.01 -5.55 2.07
N ASP A 97 -21.46 -5.05 0.96
CA ASP A 97 -21.38 -5.78 -0.31
C ASP A 97 -20.09 -6.63 -0.43
N ARG A 98 -19.22 -6.62 0.60
CA ARG A 98 -17.98 -7.38 0.59
C ARG A 98 -18.22 -8.85 0.89
N TYR A 99 -17.66 -9.71 0.03
CA TYR A 99 -17.63 -11.16 0.23
C TYR A 99 -16.33 -11.57 0.94
N GLY A 100 -16.46 -11.94 2.22
CA GLY A 100 -15.35 -12.44 3.05
C GLY A 100 -14.77 -11.42 4.03
N ASN A 101 -13.91 -11.91 4.92
CA ASN A 101 -13.13 -11.11 5.85
C ASN A 101 -11.82 -10.70 5.16
N THR A 102 -11.38 -9.47 5.38
CA THR A 102 -10.07 -8.98 4.92
C THR A 102 -9.06 -9.10 6.02
N TYR A 103 -7.89 -9.65 5.73
CA TYR A 103 -6.82 -9.74 6.69
C TYR A 103 -5.47 -9.63 5.98
N ILE A 104 -4.50 -9.06 6.67
CA ILE A 104 -3.21 -8.65 6.09
C ILE A 104 -2.07 -9.06 7.00
N PHE A 105 -1.10 -9.77 6.44
CA PHE A 105 0.24 -9.88 6.99
C PHE A 105 1.08 -8.71 6.48
N THR A 106 1.86 -8.09 7.36
CA THR A 106 2.86 -7.09 6.98
C THR A 106 4.19 -7.48 7.59
N LEU A 107 5.26 -7.41 6.79
CA LEU A 107 6.65 -7.47 7.23
C LEU A 107 7.34 -6.18 6.78
N SER A 108 7.71 -5.35 7.75
CA SER A 108 8.39 -4.07 7.57
C SER A 108 9.88 -4.20 7.84
N ASN A 109 10.68 -3.59 6.97
CA ASN A 109 12.12 -3.40 7.18
C ASN A 109 12.33 -2.06 7.90
N HIS A 110 12.68 -2.12 9.19
CA HIS A 110 12.87 -0.92 10.01
C HIS A 110 14.30 -0.40 9.94
N LYS A 111 14.43 0.94 9.91
CA LYS A 111 15.72 1.65 9.92
C LYS A 111 16.51 1.30 11.18
N ILE A 112 17.81 1.12 11.03
CA ILE A 112 18.74 1.02 12.16
C ILE A 112 19.61 2.28 12.17
N GLU A 113 19.73 2.92 13.33
CA GLU A 113 20.63 4.05 13.55
C GLU A 113 21.60 3.77 14.69
N CYS A 114 22.73 4.48 14.70
CA CYS A 114 23.68 4.41 15.80
C CYS A 114 23.37 5.47 16.85
N LEU A 115 22.86 5.06 18.01
CA LEU A 115 22.56 5.94 19.14
C LEU A 115 23.50 5.61 20.29
N GLY A 116 24.33 6.56 20.70
CA GLY A 116 25.29 6.36 21.78
C GLY A 116 26.31 5.24 21.53
N GLY A 117 26.70 5.02 20.26
CA GLY A 117 27.63 3.96 19.87
C GLY A 117 27.04 2.55 19.84
N LYS A 118 25.71 2.43 19.90
CA LYS A 118 24.99 1.16 19.76
C LYS A 118 24.00 1.23 18.59
N PRO A 119 23.88 0.17 17.79
CA PRO A 119 22.86 0.10 16.76
C PRO A 119 21.49 -0.08 17.43
N VAL A 120 20.50 0.72 17.00
CA VAL A 120 19.12 0.70 17.51
C VAL A 120 18.17 0.69 16.33
N ALA A 121 17.22 -0.26 16.33
CA ALA A 121 16.12 -0.25 15.38
C ALA A 121 15.13 0.87 15.74
N LEU A 122 14.88 1.76 14.79
CA LEU A 122 13.90 2.81 14.92
C LEU A 122 12.54 2.35 14.43
N ASP A 123 11.49 3.00 14.93
CA ASP A 123 10.13 2.80 14.44
C ASP A 123 9.88 3.58 13.12
N VAL A 124 10.76 3.36 12.14
CA VAL A 124 10.73 3.99 10.82
C VAL A 124 10.86 2.89 9.78
N SER A 125 9.74 2.57 9.13
CA SER A 125 9.71 1.61 8.02
C SER A 125 10.35 2.20 6.77
N LEU A 126 11.34 1.49 6.22
CA LEU A 126 12.00 1.81 4.94
C LEU A 126 11.30 1.15 3.74
N GLY A 127 10.24 0.39 4.03
CA GLY A 127 9.49 -0.41 3.09
C GLY A 127 8.96 -1.67 3.75
N ASN A 128 8.07 -2.35 3.05
CA ASN A 128 7.43 -3.56 3.52
C ASN A 128 7.09 -4.51 2.39
N VAL A 129 6.90 -5.77 2.76
CA VAL A 129 6.06 -6.71 2.01
C VAL A 129 4.76 -6.90 2.79
N SER A 130 3.63 -6.88 2.08
CA SER A 130 2.34 -7.22 2.64
C SER A 130 1.66 -8.29 1.83
N VAL A 131 0.99 -9.23 2.50
CA VAL A 131 0.14 -10.25 1.89
C VAL A 131 -1.27 -10.01 2.39
N GLN A 132 -2.15 -9.62 1.48
CA GLN A 132 -3.49 -9.12 1.77
C GLN A 132 -4.51 -10.09 1.19
N VAL A 133 -5.37 -10.65 2.03
CA VAL A 133 -6.37 -11.63 1.64
C VAL A 133 -7.73 -10.97 1.54
N ASN A 134 -8.46 -11.26 0.45
CA ASN A 134 -9.76 -10.69 0.13
C ASN A 134 -9.77 -9.15 0.10
N MET A 135 -8.59 -8.53 0.02
CA MET A 135 -8.41 -7.09 -0.14
C MET A 135 -8.29 -6.73 -1.62
N HIS A 136 -9.05 -5.75 -2.04
CA HIS A 136 -9.09 -5.32 -3.43
C HIS A 136 -7.96 -4.34 -3.73
N PHE A 137 -7.45 -4.40 -4.96
CA PHE A 137 -6.49 -3.43 -5.52
C PHE A 137 -7.16 -2.08 -5.90
N VAL A 138 -8.22 -1.73 -5.18
CA VAL A 138 -9.09 -0.61 -5.54
C VAL A 138 -9.21 0.30 -4.33
N GLY A 139 -9.08 1.60 -4.58
CA GLY A 139 -9.46 2.59 -3.60
C GLY A 139 -10.94 2.90 -3.75
N GLU A 140 -11.61 3.19 -2.63
CA GLU A 140 -12.62 4.25 -2.72
C GLU A 140 -11.92 5.47 -3.33
N ALA A 141 -12.58 6.14 -4.29
CA ALA A 141 -12.06 7.39 -4.82
C ALA A 141 -11.96 8.39 -3.66
N GLU A 142 -10.77 8.58 -3.10
CA GLU A 142 -10.57 9.34 -1.87
C GLU A 142 -11.04 10.79 -2.05
N LYS A 143 -11.45 11.41 -0.93
CA LYS A 143 -12.01 12.77 -0.77
C LYS A 143 -11.17 13.94 -1.34
N GLY A 144 -10.03 13.69 -1.98
CA GLY A 144 -9.17 14.73 -2.55
C GLY A 144 -9.74 15.46 -3.77
N ASP A 145 -10.93 15.07 -4.23
CA ASP A 145 -11.59 15.62 -5.42
C ASP A 145 -13.01 16.14 -5.10
N SER A 146 -13.11 16.85 -3.97
CA SER A 146 -14.37 17.38 -3.43
C SER A 146 -15.02 18.46 -4.31
N SER A 147 -14.35 18.95 -5.36
CA SER A 147 -14.87 19.96 -6.28
C SER A 147 -15.80 19.41 -7.37
N VAL A 148 -15.78 18.09 -7.63
CA VAL A 148 -16.52 17.52 -8.78
C VAL A 148 -17.24 16.19 -8.50
N GLY A 149 -17.33 15.76 -7.24
CA GLY A 149 -18.36 14.81 -6.81
C GLY A 149 -18.13 13.33 -7.12
N PHE A 150 -16.87 12.87 -7.12
CA PHE A 150 -16.54 11.44 -7.13
C PHE A 150 -16.21 10.86 -5.75
N GLY A 151 -16.08 11.71 -4.71
CA GLY A 151 -16.28 11.31 -3.32
C GLY A 151 -17.73 10.84 -3.02
N TYR A 152 -18.60 10.90 -4.04
CA TYR A 152 -19.97 10.38 -4.10
C TYR A 152 -20.10 9.31 -5.21
N LEU A 153 -19.26 8.28 -5.21
CA LEU A 153 -19.67 7.01 -5.83
C LEU A 153 -20.32 6.12 -4.76
N PRO A 154 -21.59 6.34 -4.35
CA PRO A 154 -22.31 5.32 -3.63
C PRO A 154 -22.57 4.17 -4.63
N ARG A 155 -22.47 2.93 -4.14
CA ARG A 155 -22.91 1.68 -4.81
C ARG A 155 -21.90 1.04 -5.78
N GLY A 156 -20.76 0.58 -5.26
CA GLY A 156 -20.00 -0.52 -5.90
C GLY A 156 -19.06 -0.16 -7.06
N TYR A 157 -18.76 1.12 -7.30
CA TYR A 157 -17.76 1.54 -8.29
C TYR A 157 -16.49 2.04 -7.58
N TYR A 158 -15.34 1.57 -8.02
CA TYR A 158 -14.03 1.85 -7.44
C TYR A 158 -13.04 2.31 -8.51
N GLN A 159 -11.96 2.95 -8.10
CA GLN A 159 -10.87 3.33 -9.00
C GLN A 159 -9.70 2.36 -8.82
N LEU A 160 -9.10 1.92 -9.94
CA LEU A 160 -7.81 1.24 -9.88
C LEU A 160 -6.76 2.21 -9.33
N LYS A 161 -6.24 1.90 -8.14
CA LYS A 161 -5.13 2.64 -7.53
C LYS A 161 -3.85 2.32 -8.28
N ASP A 162 -2.93 3.29 -8.33
CA ASP A 162 -1.61 3.17 -8.94
C ASP A 162 -1.69 2.85 -10.46
N LYS A 163 -1.14 3.71 -11.33
CA LYS A 163 -1.41 3.71 -12.78
C LYS A 163 -0.87 2.46 -13.52
N ILE A 164 -1.56 1.32 -13.40
CA ILE A 164 -1.25 0.07 -14.10
C ILE A 164 -1.81 0.11 -15.54
N ALA A 165 -1.21 -0.66 -16.44
CA ALA A 165 -1.94 -1.36 -17.50
C ALA A 165 -3.24 -2.02 -16.99
N LEU A 166 -4.18 -2.31 -17.88
CA LEU A 166 -5.43 -2.96 -17.48
C LEU A 166 -5.13 -4.39 -17.01
N PRO A 167 -5.57 -4.79 -15.80
CA PRO A 167 -5.49 -6.17 -15.37
C PRO A 167 -6.32 -7.07 -16.28
N GLU A 168 -5.77 -8.22 -16.65
CA GLU A 168 -6.40 -9.19 -17.54
C GLU A 168 -6.58 -10.52 -16.81
N ALA A 169 -7.75 -11.13 -16.99
CA ALA A 169 -7.99 -12.47 -16.51
C ALA A 169 -7.09 -13.45 -17.28
N ASN A 170 -6.29 -14.25 -16.57
CA ASN A 170 -5.40 -15.23 -17.19
C ASN A 170 -5.58 -16.64 -16.59
N PRO A 171 -5.22 -17.70 -17.33
CA PRO A 171 -5.39 -19.09 -16.88
C PRO A 171 -4.67 -19.41 -15.56
N GLU A 172 -3.53 -18.77 -15.31
CA GLU A 172 -2.72 -18.98 -14.11
C GLU A 172 -3.37 -18.34 -12.87
N GLY A 173 -4.17 -17.30 -13.06
CA GLY A 173 -4.67 -16.46 -11.98
C GLY A 173 -3.55 -15.72 -11.25
N ILE A 174 -2.47 -15.36 -11.94
CA ILE A 174 -1.29 -14.67 -11.37
C ILE A 174 -0.94 -13.51 -12.28
N GLN A 175 -0.90 -12.30 -11.72
CA GLN A 175 -0.48 -11.09 -12.44
C GLN A 175 0.60 -10.36 -11.65
N GLU A 176 1.65 -9.88 -12.32
CA GLU A 176 2.70 -9.05 -11.74
C GLU A 176 2.63 -7.64 -12.33
N PHE A 177 2.63 -6.65 -11.46
CA PHE A 177 2.63 -5.23 -11.82
C PHE A 177 3.83 -4.56 -11.20
N ASN A 178 4.59 -3.83 -12.01
CA ASN A 178 5.75 -3.07 -11.58
C ASN A 178 5.47 -1.58 -11.77
N PHE A 179 5.66 -0.79 -10.72
CA PHE A 179 5.36 0.64 -10.70
C PHE A 179 6.63 1.48 -10.80
N VAL A 180 6.47 2.70 -11.30
CA VAL A 180 7.55 3.68 -11.44
C VAL A 180 8.20 4.03 -10.09
N ASP A 181 7.44 3.94 -8.99
CA ASP A 181 7.94 4.22 -7.63
C ASP A 181 8.72 3.06 -7.01
N GLY A 182 8.95 1.96 -7.76
CA GLY A 182 9.65 0.77 -7.30
C GLY A 182 8.75 -0.26 -6.60
N THR A 183 7.46 0.02 -6.44
CA THR A 183 6.51 -0.95 -5.92
C THR A 183 6.37 -2.11 -6.92
N THR A 184 6.36 -3.34 -6.41
CA THR A 184 5.92 -4.53 -7.15
C THR A 184 4.68 -5.09 -6.49
N VAL A 185 3.68 -5.43 -7.30
CA VAL A 185 2.44 -6.06 -6.84
C VAL A 185 2.26 -7.37 -7.57
N TRP A 186 2.00 -8.43 -6.82
CA TRP A 186 1.49 -9.68 -7.36
C TRP A 186 0.04 -9.85 -6.96
N TRP A 187 -0.78 -10.21 -7.93
CA TRP A 187 -2.20 -10.42 -7.70
C TRP A 187 -2.58 -11.83 -8.10
N LEU A 188 -3.09 -12.56 -7.11
CA LEU A 188 -3.46 -13.97 -7.20
C LEU A 188 -4.98 -14.07 -7.15
N THR A 189 -5.58 -14.52 -8.24
CA THR A 189 -7.03 -14.64 -8.44
C THR A 189 -7.41 -16.04 -8.87
N ARG A 190 -8.70 -16.37 -8.95
CA ARG A 190 -9.17 -17.60 -9.60
C ARG A 190 -8.77 -17.59 -11.07
N SER A 191 -8.48 -18.77 -11.60
CA SER A 191 -8.05 -18.97 -12.98
C SER A 191 -9.10 -18.43 -13.95
N GLY A 192 -8.66 -17.61 -14.89
CA GLY A 192 -9.52 -16.99 -15.90
C GLY A 192 -10.52 -15.97 -15.35
N ALA A 193 -10.36 -15.48 -14.11
CA ALA A 193 -11.30 -14.55 -13.52
C ALA A 193 -10.63 -13.44 -12.69
N LEU A 194 -11.29 -12.28 -12.65
CA LEU A 194 -10.93 -11.14 -11.80
C LEU A 194 -12.05 -10.87 -10.77
N PRO A 195 -11.71 -10.46 -9.53
CA PRO A 195 -12.68 -10.11 -8.49
C PRO A 195 -13.44 -8.80 -8.75
N PHE A 196 -13.09 -8.12 -9.84
CA PHE A 196 -13.81 -6.98 -10.39
C PHE A 196 -13.97 -7.13 -11.90
N ARG A 197 -14.83 -6.29 -12.46
CA ARG A 197 -14.92 -6.05 -13.90
C ARG A 197 -14.62 -4.59 -14.19
N LEU A 198 -14.08 -4.34 -15.37
CA LEU A 198 -13.88 -2.98 -15.88
C LEU A 198 -15.24 -2.35 -16.19
N VAL A 199 -15.37 -1.07 -15.88
CA VAL A 199 -16.58 -0.30 -16.16
C VAL A 199 -16.55 0.11 -17.61
N THR A 200 -17.65 -0.10 -18.33
CA THR A 200 -17.74 0.30 -19.74
C THR A 200 -18.03 1.80 -19.88
N ARG A 201 -17.77 2.37 -21.05
CA ARG A 201 -18.12 3.78 -21.35
C ARG A 201 -19.60 4.06 -21.10
N ARG A 202 -20.46 3.14 -21.55
CA ARG A 202 -21.92 3.21 -21.35
C ARG A 202 -22.29 3.26 -19.86
N GLU A 203 -21.78 2.31 -19.07
CA GLU A 203 -22.05 2.25 -17.63
C GLU A 203 -21.53 3.48 -16.90
N PHE A 204 -20.32 3.94 -17.25
CA PHE A 204 -19.73 5.15 -16.69
C PHE A 204 -20.64 6.35 -16.93
N LEU A 205 -21.09 6.58 -18.17
CA LEU A 205 -21.95 7.72 -18.52
C LEU A 205 -23.31 7.65 -17.83
N GLN A 206 -23.95 6.47 -17.81
CA GLN A 206 -25.20 6.26 -17.08
C GLN A 206 -25.05 6.65 -15.60
N LYS A 207 -23.93 6.23 -14.99
CA LYS A 207 -23.64 6.55 -13.59
C LYS A 207 -23.37 8.03 -13.37
N GLN A 208 -22.64 8.69 -14.28
CA GLN A 208 -22.40 10.13 -14.19
C GLN A 208 -23.69 10.95 -14.30
N ILE A 209 -24.60 10.55 -15.18
CA ILE A 209 -25.91 11.18 -15.31
C ILE A 209 -26.72 11.04 -14.01
N GLU A 210 -26.75 9.83 -13.41
CA GLU A 210 -27.40 9.60 -12.12
C GLU A 210 -26.84 10.54 -11.03
N ILE A 211 -25.52 10.60 -10.90
CA ILE A 211 -24.83 11.42 -9.90
C ILE A 211 -25.15 12.90 -10.09
N LEU A 212 -25.06 13.42 -11.32
CA LEU A 212 -25.34 14.82 -11.60
C LEU A 212 -26.78 15.20 -11.31
N ARG A 213 -27.74 14.33 -11.67
CA ARG A 213 -29.17 14.55 -11.41
C ARG A 213 -29.50 14.49 -9.92
N SER A 214 -28.74 13.74 -9.12
CA SER A 214 -28.94 13.69 -7.66
C SER A 214 -28.41 14.91 -6.89
N ARG A 215 -27.68 15.82 -7.54
CA ARG A 215 -27.15 17.01 -6.87
C ARG A 215 -28.28 18.00 -6.54
N PRO A 216 -28.16 18.81 -5.47
CA PRO A 216 -29.14 19.87 -5.18
C PRO A 216 -29.31 20.87 -6.33
N THR A 217 -28.24 21.13 -7.07
CA THR A 217 -28.21 22.01 -8.25
C THR A 217 -27.57 21.28 -9.45
N PRO A 218 -28.33 20.43 -10.18
CA PRO A 218 -27.81 19.70 -11.32
C PRO A 218 -27.36 20.65 -12.45
N SER A 219 -26.19 20.39 -13.04
CA SER A 219 -25.76 21.08 -14.25
C SER A 219 -26.49 20.51 -15.46
N ALA A 220 -27.53 21.19 -15.94
CA ALA A 220 -28.31 20.75 -17.10
C ALA A 220 -27.45 20.59 -18.36
N THR A 221 -26.45 21.46 -18.56
CA THR A 221 -25.54 21.42 -19.71
C THR A 221 -24.62 20.19 -19.65
N LEU A 222 -24.09 19.84 -18.48
CA LEU A 222 -23.24 18.67 -18.32
C LEU A 222 -24.04 17.36 -18.43
N VAL A 223 -25.28 17.33 -17.91
CA VAL A 223 -26.19 16.20 -18.08
C VAL A 223 -26.48 15.97 -19.57
N ALA A 224 -26.87 17.01 -20.31
CA ALA A 224 -27.13 16.91 -21.75
C ALA A 224 -25.90 16.45 -22.54
N TYR A 225 -24.70 16.90 -22.14
CA TYR A 225 -23.45 16.45 -22.74
C TYR A 225 -23.24 14.93 -22.56
N TYR A 226 -23.39 14.41 -21.34
CA TYR A 226 -23.24 12.97 -21.10
C TYR A 226 -24.35 12.14 -21.74
N GLU A 227 -25.59 12.64 -21.80
CA GLU A 227 -26.69 11.97 -22.51
C GLU A 227 -26.40 11.82 -24.00
N ARG A 228 -25.86 12.87 -24.63
CA ARG A 228 -25.42 12.80 -26.03
C ARG A 228 -24.32 11.75 -26.21
N MET A 229 -23.29 11.78 -25.35
CA MET A 229 -22.23 10.77 -25.40
C MET A 229 -22.75 9.35 -25.16
N LEU A 230 -23.78 9.19 -24.33
CA LEU A 230 -24.39 7.90 -24.04
C LEU A 230 -25.10 7.32 -25.27
N GLY A 231 -25.69 8.18 -26.12
CA GLY A 231 -26.29 7.76 -27.39
C GLY A 231 -25.31 7.04 -28.31
N ASP A 232 -24.04 7.44 -28.30
CA ASP A 232 -22.97 6.90 -29.14
C ASP A 232 -22.01 5.96 -28.38
N ALA A 233 -22.35 5.57 -27.14
CA ALA A 233 -21.42 4.85 -26.27
C ALA A 233 -21.25 3.37 -26.68
N SER A 234 -19.99 2.96 -26.87
CA SER A 234 -19.58 1.56 -26.96
C SER A 234 -19.50 0.89 -25.59
N ASP A 235 -19.37 -0.43 -25.58
CA ASP A 235 -19.13 -1.23 -24.37
C ASP A 235 -17.63 -1.43 -24.08
N ASP A 236 -16.76 -0.61 -24.70
CA ASP A 236 -15.34 -0.56 -24.39
C ASP A 236 -15.10 -0.02 -22.97
N VAL A 237 -13.90 -0.29 -22.45
CA VAL A 237 -13.48 0.18 -21.12
C VAL A 237 -13.52 1.72 -21.03
N ALA A 238 -14.11 2.23 -19.94
CA ALA A 238 -14.09 3.64 -19.60
C ALA A 238 -12.73 4.05 -19.03
N ILE A 239 -11.89 4.63 -19.89
CA ILE A 239 -10.69 5.35 -19.48
C ILE A 239 -11.00 6.84 -19.61
N VAL A 240 -10.97 7.56 -18.48
CA VAL A 240 -11.42 8.95 -18.41
C VAL A 240 -10.40 9.82 -17.70
N LYS A 241 -10.43 11.12 -17.96
CA LYS A 241 -9.73 12.12 -17.16
C LYS A 241 -10.66 13.29 -16.87
N GLU A 242 -10.36 14.02 -15.81
CA GLU A 242 -11.00 15.30 -15.58
C GLU A 242 -10.37 16.37 -16.49
N ALA A 243 -11.21 17.11 -17.20
CA ALA A 243 -10.80 18.21 -18.06
C ALA A 243 -11.98 19.16 -18.30
N GLN A 244 -11.70 20.32 -18.92
CA GLN A 244 -12.76 21.15 -19.47
C GLN A 244 -13.53 20.37 -20.55
N VAL A 245 -14.85 20.34 -20.43
CA VAL A 245 -15.71 19.63 -21.39
C VAL A 245 -15.75 20.40 -22.71
N PRO A 246 -15.55 19.73 -23.87
CA PRO A 246 -15.60 20.40 -25.17
C PRO A 246 -16.89 21.19 -25.36
N SER A 247 -16.75 22.44 -25.79
CA SER A 247 -17.85 23.39 -26.03
C SER A 247 -18.62 23.83 -24.79
N LEU A 248 -18.18 23.46 -23.57
CA LEU A 248 -18.75 23.96 -22.33
C LEU A 248 -17.69 24.71 -21.50
N ASN A 249 -18.12 25.68 -20.70
CA ASN A 249 -17.27 26.38 -19.73
C ASN A 249 -17.31 25.71 -18.34
N VAL A 250 -17.35 24.38 -18.31
CA VAL A 250 -17.42 23.58 -17.06
C VAL A 250 -16.42 22.42 -17.11
N SER A 251 -15.89 22.05 -15.95
CA SER A 251 -15.09 20.83 -15.79
C SER A 251 -15.99 19.59 -15.76
N GLY A 252 -15.50 18.49 -16.30
CA GLY A 252 -16.17 17.20 -16.30
C GLY A 252 -15.22 16.08 -16.70
N TYR A 253 -15.78 14.90 -16.91
CA TYR A 253 -15.03 13.73 -17.34
C TYR A 253 -15.09 13.60 -18.85
N VAL A 254 -13.93 13.45 -19.46
CA VAL A 254 -13.78 13.18 -20.89
C VAL A 254 -13.08 11.84 -21.07
N PHE A 255 -13.47 11.09 -22.10
CA PHE A 255 -12.75 9.87 -22.44
C PHE A 255 -11.35 10.17 -22.94
N THR A 256 -10.42 9.30 -22.58
CA THR A 256 -8.99 9.45 -22.85
C THR A 256 -8.36 8.07 -23.03
N THR A 257 -7.04 7.99 -23.02
CA THR A 257 -6.27 6.74 -23.14
C THR A 257 -5.40 6.52 -21.91
N LEU A 258 -4.91 5.28 -21.72
CA LEU A 258 -4.00 4.95 -20.62
C LEU A 258 -2.67 5.72 -20.69
N ALA A 259 -2.28 6.20 -21.87
CA ALA A 259 -1.05 6.96 -22.09
C ALA A 259 -1.13 8.38 -21.52
N GLU A 260 -2.33 8.93 -21.33
CA GLU A 260 -2.48 10.31 -20.91
C GLU A 260 -2.33 10.49 -19.39
N LYS A 261 -1.63 11.55 -18.98
CA LYS A 261 -1.49 11.89 -17.56
C LYS A 261 -2.85 12.24 -16.95
N GLY A 262 -3.13 11.67 -15.78
CA GLY A 262 -4.38 11.95 -15.05
C GLY A 262 -5.56 11.09 -15.51
N ASN A 263 -5.32 10.09 -16.37
CA ASN A 263 -6.32 9.07 -16.64
C ASN A 263 -6.73 8.34 -15.36
N ARG A 264 -7.97 7.85 -15.38
CA ARG A 264 -8.63 7.07 -14.34
C ARG A 264 -9.34 5.91 -15.01
N VAL A 265 -9.21 4.74 -14.39
CA VAL A 265 -9.91 3.52 -14.78
C VAL A 265 -10.80 3.12 -13.62
N TYR A 266 -12.08 2.95 -13.92
CA TYR A 266 -13.07 2.54 -12.94
C TYR A 266 -13.37 1.05 -13.09
N VAL A 267 -13.60 0.41 -11.96
CA VAL A 267 -13.96 -0.99 -11.82
C VAL A 267 -15.16 -1.13 -10.90
N THR A 268 -15.86 -2.25 -11.00
CA THR A 268 -16.93 -2.61 -10.07
C THR A 268 -16.78 -4.07 -9.67
N VAL A 269 -17.34 -4.44 -8.52
CA VAL A 269 -17.29 -5.83 -8.02
C VAL A 269 -17.77 -6.79 -9.10
N ASN A 270 -17.06 -7.90 -9.28
CA ASN A 270 -17.55 -9.01 -10.09
C ASN A 270 -18.31 -9.97 -9.16
N PRO A 271 -19.66 -9.91 -9.08
CA PRO A 271 -20.41 -10.73 -8.13
C PRO A 271 -20.25 -12.24 -8.41
N ASP A 272 -20.00 -12.61 -9.66
CA ASP A 272 -19.81 -14.00 -10.10
C ASP A 272 -18.41 -14.53 -9.75
N TYR A 273 -17.51 -13.64 -9.31
CA TYR A 273 -16.20 -14.03 -8.84
C TYR A 273 -16.25 -14.73 -7.47
N TYR A 274 -17.17 -14.37 -6.59
CA TYR A 274 -17.09 -14.82 -5.19
C TYR A 274 -17.90 -16.09 -5.00
N ASP A 275 -17.24 -17.15 -4.53
CA ASP A 275 -17.94 -18.34 -4.06
C ASP A 275 -18.52 -18.08 -2.66
N ARG A 276 -19.81 -17.76 -2.61
CA ARG A 276 -20.54 -17.45 -1.38
C ARG A 276 -20.85 -18.67 -0.53
N SER A 277 -20.57 -19.88 -1.01
CA SER A 277 -20.70 -21.10 -0.21
C SER A 277 -19.51 -21.31 0.74
N LEU A 278 -18.38 -20.64 0.48
CA LEU A 278 -17.19 -20.74 1.30
C LEU A 278 -17.30 -19.91 2.59
N PRO A 279 -16.61 -20.32 3.68
CA PRO A 279 -16.50 -19.51 4.88
C PRO A 279 -15.89 -18.14 4.58
N LYS A 280 -16.28 -17.10 5.34
CA LYS A 280 -15.76 -15.73 5.15
C LYS A 280 -14.24 -15.62 5.33
N SER A 281 -13.62 -16.53 6.06
CA SER A 281 -12.17 -16.62 6.26
C SER A 281 -11.41 -17.18 5.04
N ALA A 282 -12.09 -17.81 4.08
CA ALA A 282 -11.47 -18.44 2.93
C ALA A 282 -10.82 -17.40 2.00
N PRO A 283 -9.56 -17.59 1.57
CA PRO A 283 -8.94 -16.75 0.55
C PRO A 283 -9.63 -16.94 -0.81
N GLN A 284 -10.28 -15.90 -1.34
CA GLN A 284 -10.88 -15.86 -2.67
C GLN A 284 -9.98 -15.10 -3.66
N HIS A 285 -9.11 -14.21 -3.15
CA HIS A 285 -7.99 -13.63 -3.87
C HIS A 285 -6.94 -13.13 -2.88
N ILE A 286 -5.70 -13.02 -3.35
CA ILE A 286 -4.56 -12.57 -2.54
C ILE A 286 -3.81 -11.50 -3.32
N LEU A 287 -3.56 -10.38 -2.66
CA LEU A 287 -2.73 -9.30 -3.16
C LEU A 287 -1.43 -9.27 -2.36
N ILE A 288 -0.30 -9.30 -3.04
CA ILE A 288 1.02 -9.16 -2.44
C ILE A 288 1.60 -7.84 -2.90
N ARG A 289 1.94 -6.94 -1.97
CA ARG A 289 2.57 -5.65 -2.29
C ARG A 289 3.93 -5.59 -1.64
N LEU A 290 4.96 -5.42 -2.46
CA LEU A 290 6.32 -5.11 -2.05
C LEU A 290 6.61 -3.65 -2.37
N ARG A 291 6.90 -2.85 -1.36
CA ARG A 291 7.20 -1.42 -1.50
C ARG A 291 8.47 -1.08 -0.73
N HIS A 292 9.26 -0.18 -1.28
CA HIS A 292 10.39 0.43 -0.60
C HIS A 292 10.43 1.94 -0.85
N LEU A 293 11.18 2.67 -0.02
CA LEU A 293 11.49 4.08 -0.27
C LEU A 293 12.32 4.24 -1.56
N SER A 294 12.46 5.47 -2.06
CA SER A 294 13.31 5.72 -3.23
C SER A 294 14.75 5.28 -2.96
N VAL A 295 15.47 4.85 -4.01
CA VAL A 295 16.88 4.44 -3.91
C VAL A 295 17.71 5.55 -3.26
N GLU A 296 17.44 6.82 -3.58
CA GLU A 296 18.05 7.99 -2.95
C GLU A 296 17.79 8.04 -1.44
N SER A 297 16.53 7.87 -1.01
CA SER A 297 16.16 7.85 0.41
C SER A 297 16.79 6.67 1.16
N LEU A 298 16.86 5.49 0.52
CA LEU A 298 17.53 4.33 1.09
C LEU A 298 19.03 4.59 1.21
N ASN A 299 19.68 5.17 0.21
CA ASN A 299 21.11 5.51 0.26
C ASN A 299 21.41 6.56 1.34
N ALA A 300 20.50 7.52 1.57
CA ALA A 300 20.63 8.52 2.62
C ALA A 300 20.59 7.94 4.06
N THR A 301 20.21 6.67 4.23
CA THR A 301 20.29 5.99 5.54
C THR A 301 21.73 5.63 5.95
N GLY A 302 22.70 5.68 5.04
CA GLY A 302 24.06 5.17 5.25
C GLY A 302 24.17 3.64 5.08
N ASN A 303 23.05 2.93 4.88
CA ASN A 303 23.00 1.47 4.69
C ASN A 303 22.14 1.04 3.49
N GLY A 304 22.00 1.92 2.49
CA GLY A 304 21.09 1.73 1.36
C GLY A 304 21.29 0.42 0.58
N ALA A 305 22.53 0.01 0.35
CA ALA A 305 22.84 -1.22 -0.39
C ALA A 305 22.22 -2.47 0.28
N ARG A 306 22.30 -2.58 1.61
CA ARG A 306 21.72 -3.70 2.35
C ARG A 306 20.20 -3.67 2.35
N HIS A 307 19.60 -2.48 2.38
CA HIS A 307 18.15 -2.35 2.23
C HIS A 307 17.68 -2.84 0.86
N LEU A 308 18.39 -2.47 -0.21
CA LEU A 308 18.08 -2.94 -1.56
C LEU A 308 18.25 -4.45 -1.71
N GLU A 309 19.30 -5.03 -1.15
CA GLU A 309 19.51 -6.48 -1.11
C GLU A 309 18.36 -7.18 -0.36
N SER A 310 17.95 -6.64 0.78
CA SER A 310 16.82 -7.14 1.56
C SER A 310 15.51 -7.15 0.75
N PHE A 311 15.21 -6.07 0.01
CA PHE A 311 14.04 -6.02 -0.87
C PHE A 311 14.15 -6.97 -2.07
N ALA A 312 15.33 -7.12 -2.65
CA ALA A 312 15.58 -8.12 -3.69
C ALA A 312 15.31 -9.53 -3.17
N LYS A 313 15.75 -9.83 -1.93
CA LYS A 313 15.50 -11.14 -1.32
C LYS A 313 14.03 -11.39 -1.03
N LEU A 314 13.30 -10.39 -0.53
CA LEU A 314 11.85 -10.48 -0.35
C LEU A 314 11.13 -10.74 -1.68
N ARG A 315 11.56 -10.08 -2.77
CA ARG A 315 11.03 -10.32 -4.11
C ARG A 315 11.26 -11.76 -4.57
N GLU A 316 12.46 -12.30 -4.37
CA GLU A 316 12.79 -13.71 -4.70
C GLU A 316 11.89 -14.67 -3.93
N ILE A 317 11.71 -14.46 -2.62
CA ILE A 317 10.87 -15.31 -1.78
C ILE A 317 9.42 -15.28 -2.28
N VAL A 318 8.88 -14.11 -2.60
CA VAL A 318 7.53 -14.03 -3.16
C VAL A 318 7.45 -14.80 -4.48
N LYS A 319 8.37 -14.56 -5.42
CA LYS A 319 8.37 -15.24 -6.73
C LYS A 319 8.46 -16.76 -6.61
N ALA A 320 9.30 -17.26 -5.71
CA ALA A 320 9.47 -18.70 -5.48
C ALA A 320 8.20 -19.37 -4.91
N ASN A 321 7.32 -18.61 -4.26
CA ASN A 321 6.15 -19.13 -3.55
C ASN A 321 4.80 -18.74 -4.20
N LEU A 322 4.81 -18.13 -5.39
CA LEU A 322 3.58 -17.69 -6.06
C LEU A 322 2.60 -18.85 -6.29
N ALA A 323 3.09 -20.04 -6.67
CA ALA A 323 2.26 -21.21 -6.91
C ALA A 323 1.58 -21.71 -5.61
N GLU A 324 2.30 -21.73 -4.49
CA GLU A 324 1.74 -22.13 -3.19
C GLU A 324 0.69 -21.13 -2.72
N LEU A 325 1.00 -19.83 -2.78
CA LEU A 325 0.06 -18.77 -2.41
C LEU A 325 -1.17 -18.78 -3.30
N ARG A 326 -1.01 -19.05 -4.60
CA ARG A 326 -2.11 -19.20 -5.56
C ARG A 326 -3.00 -20.39 -5.21
N ALA A 327 -2.44 -21.51 -4.73
CA ALA A 327 -3.21 -22.69 -4.31
C ALA A 327 -4.06 -22.46 -3.05
N MET A 328 -3.77 -21.40 -2.28
CA MET A 328 -4.62 -20.97 -1.17
C MET A 328 -5.91 -20.28 -1.65
N VAL A 329 -5.89 -19.68 -2.84
CA VAL A 329 -7.07 -19.05 -3.46
C VAL A 329 -8.07 -20.12 -3.90
N LYS A 330 -9.30 -20.00 -3.38
CA LYS A 330 -10.44 -20.86 -3.69
C LYS A 330 -11.37 -20.19 -4.70
#